data_AF-A0A0F8XZC3-F1
#
_entry.id   AF-A0A0F8XZC3-F1
#
_cell.length_a   1.000
_cell.length_b   1.000
_cell.length_c   1.000
_cell.angle_alpha   90.00
_cell.angle_beta   90.00
_cell.angle_gamma   90.00
#
_symmetry.space_group_name_H-M   'P 1'
#
loop_
_entity.id
_entity.type
_entity.pdbx_description
1 polymer ?
#
loop_
_entity_poly.entity_id
_entity_poly.type
_entity_poly.pdbx_seq_one_letter_code
_entity_poly.pdbx_strand_id
1 'polypeptide(L)'
;MPESSTILYDLNKVFIPCRTVLEMEALTSLLLEYYNYDEIKDLPHSQPSSQKLIEKFHILDCHPLENIIEYFINNIVGKLKPIVMYERDHHDRVRRGNVDAYTKTRLCLFFALHRLKLKFLIIKHFMDKFKENKYSLDLSEDQEVLGAHSFLSAFYRDYYKKNKMNLKLMLSSKRMSERVSKLMDTSDTITNEDILNAITFKKFLDDKNRIKFIMKEIKASLFVCKIMFAHMDVYNPFTIGKETMIDAEEIMISQDFIPELVPAIARCYAEESQNQLEDCFRAHEFMMTRVLEGINYSVEIASGGNINLDLEETLYNTGNIFAI
;
A
#
# COMPACT_ATOMS: atom_id res chain seq x y z
N MET A 1 -8.13 -17.13 -16.05
CA MET A 1 -8.87 -18.19 -15.34
C MET A 1 -10.07 -17.57 -14.64
N PRO A 2 -11.23 -18.23 -14.56
CA PRO A 2 -12.39 -17.65 -13.88
C PRO A 2 -12.05 -17.44 -12.40
N GLU A 3 -12.23 -16.21 -11.92
CA GLU A 3 -12.00 -15.82 -10.53
C GLU A 3 -12.85 -16.70 -9.60
N SER A 4 -12.21 -17.34 -8.62
CA SER A 4 -12.93 -18.19 -7.66
C SER A 4 -14.05 -17.39 -7.00
N SER A 5 -15.27 -17.94 -7.00
CA SER A 5 -16.47 -17.32 -6.43
C SER A 5 -16.31 -16.94 -4.95
N THR A 6 -15.43 -17.63 -4.23
CA THR A 6 -15.08 -17.36 -2.83
C THR A 6 -14.28 -16.05 -2.69
N ILE A 7 -13.35 -15.81 -3.61
CA ILE A 7 -12.54 -14.58 -3.68
C ILE A 7 -13.46 -13.38 -3.92
N LEU A 8 -14.38 -13.49 -4.89
CA LEU A 8 -15.35 -12.45 -5.17
C LEU A 8 -16.31 -12.19 -3.99
N TYR A 9 -16.63 -13.19 -3.17
CA TYR A 9 -17.55 -13.02 -2.05
C TYR A 9 -16.93 -12.28 -0.85
N ASP A 10 -15.68 -12.60 -0.52
CA ASP A 10 -14.94 -11.91 0.56
C ASP A 10 -14.47 -10.52 0.12
N LEU A 11 -13.97 -10.37 -1.12
CA LEU A 11 -13.58 -9.06 -1.65
C LEU A 11 -14.80 -8.14 -1.84
N ASN A 12 -15.94 -8.59 -2.36
CA ASN A 12 -17.07 -7.65 -2.57
C ASN A 12 -17.67 -7.08 -1.28
N LYS A 13 -17.55 -7.76 -0.12
CA LYS A 13 -18.01 -7.24 1.17
C LYS A 13 -17.06 -6.21 1.79
N VAL A 14 -15.78 -6.25 1.43
CA VAL A 14 -14.72 -5.38 2.00
C VAL A 14 -14.39 -4.21 1.07
N PHE A 15 -14.43 -4.40 -0.25
CA PHE A 15 -13.85 -3.46 -1.21
C PHE A 15 -14.79 -2.31 -1.58
N ILE A 16 -16.10 -2.56 -1.65
CA ILE A 16 -17.11 -1.52 -1.92
C ILE A 16 -17.08 -0.39 -0.87
N PRO A 17 -17.04 -0.65 0.46
CA PRO A 17 -16.96 0.42 1.46
C PRO A 17 -15.57 1.07 1.60
N CYS A 18 -14.51 0.46 1.07
CA CYS A 18 -13.13 0.96 1.22
C CYS A 18 -12.60 1.68 -0.03
N ARG A 19 -13.45 1.92 -1.04
CA ARG A 19 -13.08 2.63 -2.27
C ARG A 19 -12.40 3.97 -2.00
N THR A 20 -12.86 4.73 -1.01
CA THR A 20 -12.27 6.02 -0.66
C THR A 20 -10.82 5.89 -0.16
N VAL A 21 -10.43 4.75 0.39
CA VAL A 21 -9.02 4.49 0.73
C VAL A 21 -8.16 4.45 -0.54
N LEU A 22 -8.67 3.83 -1.62
CA LEU A 22 -8.00 3.82 -2.93
C LEU A 22 -7.96 5.21 -3.56
N GLU A 23 -9.05 5.96 -3.46
CA GLU A 23 -9.14 7.33 -3.99
C GLU A 23 -8.16 8.25 -3.26
N MET A 24 -8.07 8.16 -1.93
CA MET A 24 -7.11 8.93 -1.14
C MET A 24 -5.67 8.52 -1.44
N GLU A 25 -5.40 7.23 -1.64
CA GLU A 25 -4.09 6.74 -2.05
C GLU A 25 -3.71 7.26 -3.45
N ALA A 26 -4.65 7.23 -4.40
CA ALA A 26 -4.46 7.75 -5.75
C ALA A 26 -4.16 9.25 -5.72
N LEU A 27 -4.94 10.01 -4.96
CA LEU A 27 -4.79 11.45 -4.81
C LEU A 27 -3.45 11.81 -4.16
N THR A 28 -3.04 11.08 -3.13
CA THR A 28 -1.72 11.25 -2.50
C THR A 28 -0.60 10.88 -3.46
N SER A 29 -0.76 9.82 -4.25
CA SER A 29 0.20 9.41 -5.28
C SER A 29 0.33 10.44 -6.41
N LEU A 30 -0.74 11.16 -6.75
CA LEU A 30 -0.70 12.28 -7.70
C LEU A 30 0.04 13.48 -7.11
N LEU A 31 -0.20 13.81 -5.83
CA LEU A 31 0.53 14.86 -5.12
C LEU A 31 2.03 14.58 -5.11
N LEU A 32 2.43 13.36 -4.73
CA LEU A 32 3.84 12.96 -4.63
C LEU A 32 4.54 12.83 -5.98
N GLU A 33 3.83 13.02 -7.10
CA GLU A 33 4.46 13.20 -8.42
C GLU A 33 5.17 14.55 -8.51
N TYR A 34 4.65 15.56 -7.83
CA TYR A 34 5.11 16.94 -7.92
C TYR A 34 5.80 17.43 -6.64
N TYR A 35 5.52 16.82 -5.49
CA TYR A 35 5.99 17.25 -4.17
C TYR A 35 6.77 16.16 -3.44
N ASN A 36 7.66 16.56 -2.50
CA ASN A 36 8.39 15.60 -1.67
C ASN A 36 7.50 15.08 -0.52
N TYR A 37 7.67 13.81 -0.17
CA TYR A 37 6.99 13.18 0.96
C TYR A 37 7.25 13.88 2.29
N ASP A 38 8.44 14.47 2.47
CA ASP A 38 8.78 15.26 3.66
C ASP A 38 7.79 16.41 3.92
N GLU A 39 7.09 16.89 2.90
CA GLU A 39 6.10 17.95 3.05
C GLU A 39 4.80 17.49 3.70
N ILE A 40 4.51 16.19 3.67
CA ILE A 40 3.24 15.62 4.16
C ILE A 40 3.43 14.61 5.30
N LYS A 41 4.64 14.05 5.50
CA LYS A 41 4.89 12.93 6.42
C LYS A 41 4.43 13.17 7.87
N ASP A 42 4.45 14.43 8.30
CA ASP A 42 4.13 14.83 9.67
C ASP A 42 2.68 15.29 9.87
N LEU A 43 1.94 15.53 8.77
CA LEU A 43 0.54 15.94 8.84
C LEU A 43 -0.32 15.00 9.69
N PRO A 44 -0.18 13.65 9.62
CA PRO A 44 -0.98 12.74 10.42
C PRO A 44 -0.91 13.02 11.93
N HIS A 45 0.26 13.38 12.46
CA HIS A 45 0.43 13.67 13.89
C HIS A 45 -0.42 14.85 14.37
N SER A 46 -0.80 15.76 13.46
CA SER A 46 -1.67 16.88 13.75
C SER A 46 -3.17 16.58 13.63
N GLN A 47 -3.55 15.32 13.32
CA GLN A 47 -4.93 14.89 13.06
C GLN A 47 -5.69 15.90 12.16
N PRO A 48 -5.27 16.04 10.88
CA PRO A 48 -5.68 17.17 10.06
C PRO A 48 -7.17 17.10 9.72
N SER A 49 -7.83 18.27 9.68
CA SER A 49 -9.18 18.39 9.13
C SER A 49 -9.19 18.18 7.61
N SER A 50 -10.37 17.92 7.03
CA SER A 50 -10.53 17.83 5.57
C SER A 50 -10.04 19.11 4.87
N GLN A 51 -10.40 20.28 5.41
CA GLN A 51 -9.96 21.59 4.88
C GLN A 51 -8.43 21.73 4.84
N LYS A 52 -7.74 21.33 5.92
CA LYS A 52 -6.28 21.39 5.99
C LYS A 52 -5.63 20.47 4.96
N LEU A 53 -6.21 19.31 4.69
CA LEU A 53 -5.72 18.42 3.64
C LEU A 53 -6.00 18.95 2.23
N ILE A 54 -7.19 19.52 1.97
CA ILE A 54 -7.53 20.16 0.68
C ILE A 54 -6.53 21.26 0.35
N GLU A 55 -6.27 22.15 1.30
CA GLU A 55 -5.30 23.25 1.15
C GLU A 55 -3.89 22.72 0.87
N LYS A 56 -3.46 21.72 1.64
CA LYS A 56 -2.12 21.13 1.51
C LYS A 56 -1.94 20.33 0.22
N PHE A 57 -3.02 19.79 -0.33
CA PHE A 57 -3.03 19.07 -1.60
C PHE A 57 -3.17 20.02 -2.80
N HIS A 58 -3.32 21.33 -2.55
CA HIS A 58 -3.51 22.35 -3.58
C HIS A 58 -4.69 22.05 -4.51
N ILE A 59 -5.76 21.48 -3.97
CA ILE A 59 -7.00 21.22 -4.70
C ILE A 59 -7.80 22.52 -4.71
N LEU A 60 -7.93 23.13 -5.89
CA LEU A 60 -8.62 24.40 -6.10
C LEU A 60 -9.86 24.15 -6.97
N ASP A 61 -11.03 24.48 -6.43
CA ASP A 61 -12.34 24.46 -7.10
C ASP A 61 -12.63 23.14 -7.85
N CYS A 62 -12.19 22.01 -7.27
CA CYS A 62 -12.36 20.69 -7.86
C CYS A 62 -13.18 19.80 -6.93
N HIS A 63 -14.49 20.02 -6.96
CA HIS A 63 -15.45 19.34 -6.10
C HIS A 63 -15.29 17.81 -6.02
N PRO A 64 -15.06 17.06 -7.13
CA PRO A 64 -14.88 15.62 -7.02
C PRO A 64 -13.67 15.20 -6.17
N LEU A 65 -12.56 15.96 -6.24
CA LEU A 65 -11.34 15.69 -5.45
C LEU A 65 -11.49 16.14 -4.00
N GLU A 66 -12.14 17.29 -3.76
CA GLU A 66 -12.51 17.76 -2.42
C GLU A 66 -13.38 16.72 -1.70
N ASN A 67 -14.40 16.21 -2.39
CA ASN A 67 -15.32 15.19 -1.87
C ASN A 67 -14.60 13.90 -1.44
N ILE A 68 -13.51 13.49 -2.12
CA ILE A 68 -12.70 12.35 -1.67
C ILE A 68 -12.12 12.64 -0.29
N ILE A 69 -11.47 13.79 -0.12
CA ILE A 69 -10.80 14.15 1.14
C ILE A 69 -11.83 14.30 2.26
N GLU A 70 -12.92 15.01 2.00
CA GLU A 70 -13.98 15.20 2.97
C GLU A 70 -14.61 13.88 3.39
N TYR A 71 -14.94 13.01 2.43
CA TYR A 71 -15.52 11.71 2.77
C TYR A 71 -14.51 10.82 3.50
N PHE A 72 -13.24 10.83 3.09
CA PHE A 72 -12.18 10.09 3.77
C PHE A 72 -12.04 10.53 5.23
N ILE A 73 -11.87 11.83 5.50
CA ILE A 73 -11.65 12.33 6.85
C ILE A 73 -12.92 12.24 7.70
N ASN A 74 -14.04 12.76 7.21
CA ASN A 74 -15.23 12.91 8.02
C ASN A 74 -16.00 11.59 8.20
N ASN A 75 -15.95 10.67 7.21
CA ASN A 75 -16.70 9.42 7.26
C ASN A 75 -15.84 8.18 7.48
N ILE A 76 -14.66 8.07 6.87
CA ILE A 76 -13.82 6.86 7.03
C ILE A 76 -12.98 6.97 8.29
N VAL A 77 -12.18 8.03 8.41
CA VAL A 77 -11.33 8.28 9.57
C VAL A 77 -12.19 8.54 10.80
N GLY A 78 -13.20 9.40 10.71
CA GLY A 78 -14.13 9.70 11.82
C GLY A 78 -14.93 8.51 12.38
N LYS A 79 -14.96 7.37 11.68
CA LYS A 79 -15.56 6.12 12.21
C LYS A 79 -14.59 5.28 13.03
N LEU A 80 -13.28 5.50 12.92
CA LEU A 80 -12.27 4.73 13.61
C LEU A 80 -12.33 5.04 15.11
N LYS A 81 -12.42 3.98 15.93
CA LYS A 81 -12.40 4.12 17.39
C LYS A 81 -10.97 4.09 17.90
N PRO A 82 -10.58 5.03 18.79
CA PRO A 82 -9.28 5.00 19.47
C PRO A 82 -8.96 3.66 20.11
N ILE A 83 -7.68 3.32 20.16
CA ILE A 83 -7.20 2.17 20.94
C ILE A 83 -6.91 2.68 22.34
N VAL A 84 -7.62 2.15 23.34
CA VAL A 84 -7.35 2.51 24.74
C VAL A 84 -6.01 1.87 25.14
N MET A 85 -4.96 2.68 25.20
CA MET A 85 -3.59 2.21 25.52
C MET A 85 -3.23 2.24 27.02
N TYR A 86 -4.19 2.37 27.95
CA TYR A 86 -3.89 2.36 29.39
C TYR A 86 -4.83 1.50 30.24
N GLU A 87 -4.22 0.60 31.03
CA GLU A 87 -4.67 0.26 32.38
C GLU A 87 -4.59 1.54 33.23
N ARG A 88 -5.70 2.29 33.33
CA ARG A 88 -5.87 3.27 34.41
C ARG A 88 -6.66 2.58 35.52
N ASP A 89 -6.00 2.40 36.66
CA ASP A 89 -6.62 2.06 37.94
C ASP A 89 -7.90 2.87 38.15
N HIS A 90 -9.05 2.23 37.92
CA HIS A 90 -10.32 2.63 38.50
C HIS A 90 -11.10 1.38 38.85
N HIS A 91 -11.19 1.19 40.17
CA HIS A 91 -12.11 0.31 40.88
C HIS A 91 -13.50 0.23 40.20
N ASP A 92 -13.97 -1.01 40.08
CA ASP A 92 -15.40 -1.37 39.99
C ASP A 92 -16.27 -0.51 39.06
N ARG A 93 -16.00 -0.58 37.75
CA ARG A 93 -17.05 -0.38 36.74
C ARG A 93 -16.89 -1.38 35.59
N VAL A 94 -17.66 -2.47 35.69
CA VAL A 94 -18.19 -3.30 34.60
C VAL A 94 -17.38 -3.21 33.29
N ARG A 95 -16.39 -4.09 33.16
CA ARG A 95 -15.74 -4.41 31.88
C ARG A 95 -16.80 -4.86 30.87
N ARG A 96 -17.09 -4.02 29.89
CA ARG A 96 -17.86 -4.29 28.66
C ARG A 96 -17.18 -3.50 27.54
N GLY A 97 -16.65 -4.10 26.48
CA GLY A 97 -16.68 -5.50 26.11
C GLY A 97 -15.76 -5.80 24.94
N ASN A 98 -15.80 -7.08 24.56
CA ASN A 98 -15.28 -7.67 23.33
C ASN A 98 -15.06 -6.66 22.21
N VAL A 99 -13.81 -6.36 21.90
CA VAL A 99 -13.45 -5.86 20.58
C VAL A 99 -13.56 -7.07 19.67
N ASP A 100 -14.74 -7.29 19.07
CA ASP A 100 -14.89 -8.19 17.93
C ASP A 100 -13.74 -7.87 16.97
N ALA A 101 -12.94 -8.88 16.60
CA ALA A 101 -11.81 -8.75 15.69
C ALA A 101 -12.19 -8.10 14.33
N TYR A 102 -13.50 -8.00 14.06
CA TYR A 102 -14.15 -7.24 13.00
C TYR A 102 -14.98 -6.06 13.55
N THR A 103 -14.37 -5.12 14.28
CA THR A 103 -15.07 -3.85 14.47
C THR A 103 -15.28 -3.24 13.08
N LYS A 104 -16.52 -3.22 12.60
CA LYS A 104 -16.91 -2.68 11.27
C LYS A 104 -16.26 -1.33 10.96
N THR A 105 -15.90 -0.58 12.00
CA THR A 105 -15.18 0.68 11.96
C THR A 105 -13.75 0.59 11.41
N ARG A 106 -13.00 -0.50 11.64
CA ARG A 106 -11.57 -0.63 11.29
C ARG A 106 -11.32 -1.33 9.95
N LEU A 107 -12.38 -1.71 9.24
CA LEU A 107 -12.30 -2.41 7.96
C LEU A 107 -11.42 -1.65 6.94
N CYS A 108 -11.59 -0.33 6.86
CA CYS A 108 -10.82 0.52 5.95
C CYS A 108 -9.34 0.61 6.33
N LEU A 109 -9.00 0.50 7.62
CA LEU A 109 -7.61 0.48 8.07
C LEU A 109 -6.93 -0.86 7.72
N PHE A 110 -7.59 -1.99 7.98
CA PHE A 110 -7.09 -3.30 7.57
C PHE A 110 -6.91 -3.38 6.05
N PHE A 111 -7.81 -2.78 5.29
CA PHE A 111 -7.66 -2.62 3.85
C PHE A 111 -6.42 -1.82 3.45
N ALA A 112 -6.19 -0.66 4.08
CA ALA A 112 -5.01 0.17 3.82
C ALA A 112 -3.70 -0.58 4.13
N LEU A 113 -3.66 -1.27 5.29
CA LEU A 113 -2.53 -2.11 5.71
C LEU A 113 -2.27 -3.27 4.77
N HIS A 114 -3.34 -3.96 4.32
CA HIS A 114 -3.24 -5.03 3.35
C HIS A 114 -2.60 -4.55 2.04
N ARG A 115 -3.03 -3.38 1.53
CA ARG A 115 -2.45 -2.79 0.31
C ARG A 115 -0.98 -2.44 0.47
N LEU A 116 -0.62 -1.82 1.59
CA LEU A 116 0.78 -1.51 1.91
C LEU A 116 1.61 -2.79 1.94
N LYS A 117 1.14 -3.83 2.65
CA LYS A 117 1.82 -5.13 2.72
C LYS A 117 2.00 -5.76 1.35
N LEU A 118 0.97 -5.75 0.51
CA LEU A 118 1.04 -6.35 -0.83
C LEU A 118 2.10 -5.72 -1.72
N LYS A 119 2.32 -4.40 -1.64
CA LYS A 119 3.38 -3.74 -2.42
C LYS A 119 4.76 -4.30 -2.07
N PHE A 120 5.04 -4.51 -0.79
CA PHE A 120 6.28 -5.12 -0.33
C PHE A 120 6.37 -6.61 -0.67
N LEU A 121 5.28 -7.37 -0.54
CA LEU A 121 5.25 -8.78 -0.93
C LEU A 121 5.48 -8.98 -2.43
N ILE A 122 4.98 -8.07 -3.29
CA ILE A 122 5.27 -8.10 -4.73
C ILE A 122 6.77 -7.91 -4.99
N ILE A 123 7.41 -6.95 -4.31
CA ILE A 123 8.87 -6.72 -4.41
C ILE A 123 9.64 -7.95 -3.92
N LYS A 124 9.29 -8.47 -2.75
CA LYS A 124 9.90 -9.66 -2.16
C LYS A 124 9.79 -10.86 -3.09
N HIS A 125 8.59 -11.13 -3.61
CA HIS A 125 8.35 -12.26 -4.50
C HIS A 125 9.20 -12.19 -5.79
N PHE A 126 9.37 -11.00 -6.39
CA PHE A 126 10.27 -10.84 -7.53
C PHE A 126 11.72 -11.18 -7.15
N MET A 127 12.19 -10.66 -6.01
CA MET A 127 13.56 -10.84 -5.54
C MET A 127 13.85 -12.30 -5.17
N ASP A 128 12.91 -12.96 -4.48
CA ASP A 128 13.00 -14.38 -4.13
C ASP A 128 13.05 -15.24 -5.39
N LYS A 129 12.14 -15.02 -6.36
CA LYS A 129 12.15 -15.76 -7.63
C LYS A 129 13.48 -15.57 -8.39
N PHE A 130 14.00 -14.35 -8.42
CA PHE A 130 15.30 -14.08 -9.06
C PHE A 130 16.45 -14.82 -8.36
N LYS A 131 16.47 -14.83 -7.03
CA LYS A 131 17.47 -15.56 -6.22
C LYS A 131 17.35 -17.08 -6.39
N GLU A 132 16.14 -17.62 -6.33
CA GLU A 132 15.84 -19.05 -6.53
C GLU A 132 16.24 -19.55 -7.92
N ASN A 133 16.06 -18.69 -8.93
CA ASN A 133 16.54 -18.91 -10.30
C ASN A 133 18.05 -18.67 -10.47
N LYS A 134 18.82 -18.69 -9.37
CA LYS A 134 20.28 -18.51 -9.36
C LYS A 134 20.72 -17.20 -10.03
N TYR A 135 20.00 -16.12 -9.77
CA TYR A 135 20.24 -14.79 -10.33
C TYR A 135 20.11 -14.73 -11.87
N SER A 136 19.23 -15.56 -12.43
CA SER A 136 18.84 -15.49 -13.83
C SER A 136 17.48 -14.82 -14.00
N LEU A 137 17.38 -13.89 -14.95
CA LEU A 137 16.11 -13.26 -15.30
C LEU A 137 15.31 -14.22 -16.19
N ASP A 138 14.14 -14.62 -15.70
CA ASP A 138 13.14 -15.39 -16.44
C ASP A 138 12.41 -14.47 -17.43
N LEU A 139 13.02 -14.27 -18.61
CA LEU A 139 12.46 -13.45 -19.68
C LEU A 139 11.54 -14.33 -20.56
N SER A 140 10.22 -14.16 -20.45
CA SER A 140 9.29 -14.81 -21.39
C SER A 140 9.42 -14.21 -22.80
N GLU A 141 9.15 -14.97 -23.88
CA GLU A 141 9.33 -14.53 -25.29
C GLU A 141 8.64 -13.17 -25.63
N ASP A 142 7.48 -12.87 -25.05
CA ASP A 142 6.80 -11.56 -25.19
C ASP A 142 7.62 -10.35 -24.66
N GLN A 143 8.65 -10.61 -23.84
CA GLN A 143 9.48 -9.61 -23.18
C GLN A 143 10.66 -9.16 -24.03
N GLU A 144 11.08 -9.96 -25.01
CA GLU A 144 12.15 -9.62 -25.95
C GLU A 144 11.71 -8.51 -26.92
N VAL A 145 10.44 -8.50 -27.33
CA VAL A 145 9.88 -7.53 -28.30
C VAL A 145 9.75 -6.11 -27.73
N LEU A 146 9.75 -5.95 -26.40
CA LEU A 146 9.52 -4.67 -25.70
C LEU A 146 10.80 -4.04 -25.11
N GLY A 147 11.99 -4.56 -25.45
CA GLY A 147 13.29 -4.00 -25.02
C GLY A 147 13.63 -4.24 -23.54
N ALA A 148 13.11 -5.31 -22.94
CA ALA A 148 13.29 -5.61 -21.52
C ALA A 148 14.59 -6.37 -21.21
N HIS A 149 15.75 -5.77 -21.52
CA HIS A 149 17.03 -6.43 -21.31
C HIS A 149 17.67 -6.17 -19.93
N SER A 150 17.17 -5.20 -19.15
CA SER A 150 17.74 -4.86 -17.84
C SER A 150 16.92 -5.38 -16.65
N PHE A 151 17.62 -5.72 -15.56
CA PHE A 151 17.03 -6.10 -14.27
C PHE A 151 15.94 -5.12 -13.81
N LEU A 152 16.22 -3.81 -13.88
CA LEU A 152 15.28 -2.76 -13.46
C LEU A 152 14.02 -2.72 -14.33
N SER A 153 14.15 -3.01 -15.63
CA SER A 153 13.00 -3.15 -16.54
C SER A 153 12.11 -4.32 -16.13
N ALA A 154 12.73 -5.47 -15.84
CA ALA A 154 12.01 -6.68 -15.42
C ALA A 154 11.32 -6.48 -14.07
N PHE A 155 12.04 -5.92 -13.09
CA PHE A 155 11.54 -5.60 -11.75
C PHE A 155 10.33 -4.68 -11.80
N TYR A 156 10.45 -3.54 -12.48
CA TYR A 156 9.35 -2.58 -12.60
C TYR A 156 8.13 -3.18 -13.28
N ARG A 157 8.33 -3.94 -14.36
CA ARG A 157 7.24 -4.54 -15.12
C ARG A 157 6.49 -5.58 -14.29
N ASP A 158 7.20 -6.44 -13.56
CA ASP A 158 6.57 -7.42 -12.69
C ASP A 158 5.77 -6.73 -11.58
N TYR A 159 6.38 -5.76 -10.91
CA TYR A 159 5.71 -4.95 -9.90
C TYR A 159 4.46 -4.26 -10.45
N TYR A 160 4.58 -3.57 -11.58
CA TYR A 160 3.47 -2.87 -12.23
C TYR A 160 2.34 -3.83 -12.65
N LYS A 161 2.68 -4.99 -13.22
CA LYS A 161 1.71 -6.01 -13.64
C LYS A 161 0.95 -6.58 -12.43
N LYS A 162 1.67 -6.99 -11.37
CA LYS A 162 1.06 -7.56 -10.16
C LYS A 162 0.24 -6.52 -9.40
N ASN A 163 0.72 -5.28 -9.28
CA ASN A 163 -0.04 -4.20 -8.65
C ASN A 163 -1.30 -3.82 -9.46
N LYS A 164 -1.21 -3.78 -10.80
CA LYS A 164 -2.38 -3.56 -11.65
C LYS A 164 -3.39 -4.70 -11.56
N MET A 165 -2.94 -5.96 -11.49
CA MET A 165 -3.82 -7.11 -11.24
C MET A 165 -4.53 -6.98 -9.90
N ASN A 166 -3.79 -6.61 -8.85
CA ASN A 166 -4.34 -6.32 -7.54
C ASN A 166 -5.44 -5.26 -7.63
N LEU A 167 -5.14 -4.07 -8.14
CA LEU A 167 -6.11 -2.99 -8.31
C LEU A 167 -7.36 -3.40 -9.08
N LYS A 168 -7.23 -4.22 -10.14
CA LYS A 168 -8.38 -4.71 -10.90
C LYS A 168 -9.28 -5.66 -10.10
N LEU A 169 -8.68 -6.57 -9.33
CA LEU A 169 -9.43 -7.43 -8.41
C LEU A 169 -10.19 -6.59 -7.37
N MET A 170 -9.54 -5.52 -6.90
CA MET A 170 -10.07 -4.61 -5.87
C MET A 170 -11.17 -3.67 -6.39
N LEU A 171 -11.08 -3.23 -7.66
CA LEU A 171 -12.02 -2.31 -8.32
C LEU A 171 -13.09 -3.04 -9.14
N SER A 172 -13.31 -4.34 -8.90
CA SER A 172 -14.22 -5.20 -9.67
C SER A 172 -15.56 -4.51 -9.92
N SER A 173 -15.80 -4.20 -11.19
CA SER A 173 -17.03 -3.62 -11.68
C SER A 173 -18.10 -4.72 -11.66
N LYS A 174 -19.02 -4.70 -10.69
CA LYS A 174 -20.38 -5.15 -11.04
C LYS A 174 -20.75 -4.37 -12.29
N ARG A 175 -21.04 -5.06 -13.40
CA ARG A 175 -21.53 -4.43 -14.64
C ARG A 175 -22.63 -3.44 -14.27
N MET A 176 -22.30 -2.15 -14.30
CA MET A 176 -23.33 -1.12 -14.20
C MET A 176 -24.25 -1.35 -15.40
N SER A 177 -25.55 -1.45 -15.16
CA SER A 177 -26.49 -1.55 -16.26
C SER A 177 -26.38 -0.25 -17.08
N GLU A 178 -26.51 -0.34 -18.41
CA GLU A 178 -26.47 0.83 -19.30
C GLU A 178 -27.44 1.94 -18.85
N ARG A 179 -28.54 1.56 -18.19
CA ARG A 179 -29.52 2.50 -17.63
C ARG A 179 -28.96 3.32 -16.47
N VAL A 180 -28.14 2.76 -15.59
CA VAL A 180 -27.50 3.49 -14.49
C VAL A 180 -26.34 4.34 -15.01
N SER A 181 -25.59 3.83 -16.00
CA SER A 181 -24.52 4.60 -16.65
C SER A 181 -25.05 5.86 -17.36
N LYS A 182 -26.24 5.78 -18.00
CA LYS A 182 -26.89 6.94 -18.65
C LYS A 182 -27.49 7.95 -17.66
N LEU A 183 -27.65 7.58 -16.39
CA LEU A 183 -28.22 8.43 -15.34
C LEU A 183 -27.16 9.12 -14.48
N MET A 184 -25.88 8.74 -14.63
CA MET A 184 -24.77 9.39 -13.94
C MET A 184 -24.23 10.52 -14.82
N ASP A 185 -24.21 11.74 -14.29
CA ASP A 185 -23.47 12.84 -14.89
C ASP A 185 -21.98 12.61 -14.63
N THR A 186 -21.20 12.38 -15.68
CA THR A 186 -19.78 11.97 -15.53
C THR A 186 -18.85 13.12 -15.20
N SER A 187 -19.30 14.38 -15.24
CA SER A 187 -18.48 15.55 -14.89
C SER A 187 -18.11 15.61 -13.41
N ASP A 188 -18.99 15.09 -12.54
CA ASP A 188 -18.90 15.29 -11.08
C ASP A 188 -18.51 14.01 -10.33
N THR A 189 -18.18 12.93 -11.05
CA THR A 189 -17.92 11.61 -10.46
C THR A 189 -16.61 11.01 -10.94
N ILE A 190 -15.81 10.52 -10.00
CA ILE A 190 -14.58 9.78 -10.29
C ILE A 190 -14.96 8.33 -10.60
N THR A 191 -14.46 7.77 -11.70
CA THR A 191 -14.74 6.39 -12.10
C THR A 191 -13.66 5.42 -11.60
N ASN A 192 -13.94 4.11 -11.63
CA ASN A 192 -12.91 3.10 -11.34
C ASN A 192 -11.76 3.14 -12.35
N GLU A 193 -12.04 3.54 -13.60
CA GLU A 193 -11.02 3.73 -14.62
C GLU A 193 -10.13 4.93 -14.30
N ASP A 194 -10.70 6.03 -13.80
CA ASP A 194 -9.93 7.19 -13.37
C ASP A 194 -9.01 6.85 -12.20
N ILE A 195 -9.48 6.09 -11.21
CA ILE A 195 -8.65 5.61 -10.08
C ILE A 195 -7.54 4.69 -10.59
N LEU A 196 -7.89 3.71 -11.44
CA LEU A 196 -6.93 2.78 -12.00
C LEU A 196 -5.88 3.54 -12.81
N ASN A 197 -6.30 4.50 -13.63
CA ASN A 197 -5.41 5.34 -14.41
C ASN A 197 -4.54 6.16 -13.47
N ALA A 198 -5.08 6.91 -12.51
CA ALA A 198 -4.30 7.73 -11.59
C ALA A 198 -3.22 6.94 -10.82
N ILE A 199 -3.54 5.74 -10.34
CA ILE A 199 -2.58 4.89 -9.62
C ILE A 199 -1.57 4.25 -10.57
N THR A 200 -1.99 3.86 -11.78
CA THR A 200 -1.13 3.18 -12.78
C THR A 200 -0.58 4.13 -13.85
N PHE A 201 -0.74 5.44 -13.69
CA PHE A 201 -0.38 6.44 -14.71
C PHE A 201 1.14 6.55 -14.76
N LYS A 202 1.74 5.85 -15.74
CA LYS A 202 2.87 6.23 -16.61
C LYS A 202 3.64 4.99 -17.08
N LYS A 203 3.96 4.95 -18.38
CA LYS A 203 5.04 4.11 -18.90
C LYS A 203 6.33 4.94 -18.82
N PHE A 204 7.16 4.69 -17.82
CA PHE A 204 8.46 5.34 -17.71
C PHE A 204 9.50 4.62 -18.57
N LEU A 205 10.23 5.41 -19.37
CA LEU A 205 11.32 4.92 -20.21
C LEU A 205 12.65 4.81 -19.45
N ASP A 206 12.81 5.49 -18.31
CA ASP A 206 14.07 5.57 -17.53
C ASP A 206 13.97 4.88 -16.16
N ASP A 207 15.08 4.27 -15.74
CA ASP A 207 15.23 3.44 -14.53
C ASP A 207 15.01 4.22 -13.24
N LYS A 208 15.52 5.45 -13.15
CA LYS A 208 15.31 6.32 -11.98
C LYS A 208 13.83 6.61 -11.77
N ASN A 209 13.08 6.77 -12.85
CA ASN A 209 11.65 7.07 -12.78
C ASN A 209 10.81 5.84 -12.41
N ARG A 210 11.26 4.63 -12.76
CA ARG A 210 10.62 3.37 -12.36
C ARG A 210 10.68 3.15 -10.85
N ILE A 211 11.85 3.37 -10.25
CA ILE A 211 12.04 3.27 -8.80
C ILE A 211 11.26 4.36 -8.06
N LYS A 212 11.29 5.60 -8.57
CA LYS A 212 10.47 6.69 -8.01
C LYS A 212 8.99 6.36 -7.99
N PHE A 213 8.46 5.73 -9.04
CA PHE A 213 7.06 5.30 -9.09
C PHE A 213 6.72 4.34 -7.95
N ILE A 214 7.54 3.30 -7.74
CA ILE A 214 7.34 2.32 -6.67
C ILE A 214 7.35 3.00 -5.30
N MET A 215 8.34 3.86 -5.06
CA MET A 215 8.43 4.61 -3.80
C MET A 215 7.24 5.53 -3.55
N LYS A 216 6.78 6.20 -4.61
CA LYS A 216 5.63 7.09 -4.55
C LYS A 216 4.37 6.34 -4.12
N GLU A 217 4.14 5.15 -4.69
CA GLU A 217 3.02 4.31 -4.32
C GLU A 217 3.12 3.81 -2.88
N ILE A 218 4.30 3.36 -2.43
CA ILE A 218 4.52 2.94 -1.04
C ILE A 218 4.23 4.08 -0.07
N LYS A 219 4.81 5.26 -0.34
CA LYS A 219 4.64 6.48 0.47
C LYS A 219 3.18 6.94 0.53
N ALA A 220 2.43 6.83 -0.56
CA ALA A 220 1.01 7.14 -0.59
C ALA A 220 0.20 6.19 0.33
N SER A 221 0.42 4.87 0.25
CA SER A 221 -0.26 3.92 1.15
C SER A 221 0.14 4.13 2.61
N LEU A 222 1.44 4.38 2.86
CA LEU A 222 1.94 4.66 4.20
C LEU A 222 1.26 5.89 4.82
N PHE A 223 1.17 6.99 4.06
CA PHE A 223 0.49 8.21 4.51
C PHE A 223 -0.97 7.98 4.87
N VAL A 224 -1.71 7.25 4.03
CA VAL A 224 -3.11 6.91 4.27
C VAL A 224 -3.26 6.09 5.56
N CYS A 225 -2.40 5.08 5.76
CA CYS A 225 -2.36 4.32 7.02
C CYS A 225 -2.08 5.23 8.23
N LYS A 226 -1.09 6.13 8.13
CA LYS A 226 -0.73 7.04 9.23
C LYS A 226 -1.86 7.97 9.63
N ILE A 227 -2.61 8.54 8.67
CA ILE A 227 -3.78 9.37 9.00
C ILE A 227 -4.78 8.57 9.84
N MET A 228 -5.08 7.34 9.42
CA MET A 228 -6.05 6.48 10.09
C MET A 228 -5.58 6.08 11.50
N PHE A 229 -4.30 5.73 11.66
CA PHE A 229 -3.71 5.40 12.96
C PHE A 229 -3.61 6.60 13.91
N ALA A 230 -3.25 7.78 13.40
CA ALA A 230 -3.15 8.97 14.22
C ALA A 230 -4.51 9.35 14.83
N HIS A 231 -5.62 9.15 14.11
CA HIS A 231 -6.97 9.31 14.66
C HIS A 231 -7.31 8.29 15.75
N MET A 232 -6.60 7.16 15.77
CA MET A 232 -6.72 6.13 16.81
C MET A 232 -5.75 6.36 17.98
N ASP A 233 -5.06 7.50 18.01
CA ASP A 233 -4.00 7.88 18.95
C ASP A 233 -2.75 6.98 18.90
N VAL A 234 -2.50 6.34 17.75
CA VAL A 234 -1.29 5.53 17.50
C VAL A 234 -0.38 6.28 16.52
N TYR A 235 0.68 6.90 17.02
CA TYR A 235 1.55 7.75 16.21
C TYR A 235 2.69 7.01 15.50
N ASN A 236 3.15 5.89 16.07
CA ASN A 236 4.25 5.09 15.54
C ASN A 236 3.79 3.63 15.31
N PRO A 237 2.83 3.39 14.40
CA PRO A 237 2.18 2.08 14.28
C PRO A 237 3.10 0.97 13.76
N PHE A 238 4.20 1.32 13.07
CA PHE A 238 5.12 0.36 12.45
C PHE A 238 6.37 0.05 13.30
N THR A 239 6.59 0.79 14.38
CA THR A 239 7.80 0.66 15.21
C THR A 239 7.65 -0.48 16.21
N ILE A 240 8.54 -1.47 16.15
CA ILE A 240 8.54 -2.60 17.07
C ILE A 240 9.51 -2.32 18.23
N GLY A 241 9.04 -2.37 19.47
CA GLY A 241 9.86 -2.24 20.68
C GLY A 241 10.73 -3.46 21.01
N LYS A 242 11.57 -3.94 20.08
CA LYS A 242 12.57 -4.99 20.31
C LYS A 242 13.94 -4.37 20.68
N GLU A 243 14.87 -5.18 21.21
CA GLU A 243 16.21 -4.78 21.70
C GLU A 243 17.07 -3.97 20.70
N THR A 244 16.79 -4.09 19.41
CA THR A 244 17.26 -3.16 18.37
C THR A 244 16.05 -2.40 17.85
N MET A 245 15.92 -1.12 18.22
CA MET A 245 14.88 -0.24 17.67
C MET A 245 15.19 0.05 16.20
N ILE A 246 14.76 -0.84 15.32
CA ILE A 246 14.76 -0.61 13.89
C ILE A 246 13.38 -0.09 13.53
N ASP A 247 13.32 1.17 13.12
CA ASP A 247 12.07 1.78 12.70
C ASP A 247 11.73 1.31 11.28
N ALA A 248 10.72 0.45 11.18
CA ALA A 248 10.25 -0.04 9.90
C ALA A 248 9.72 1.09 9.02
N GLU A 249 9.10 2.14 9.61
CA GLU A 249 8.60 3.28 8.85
C GLU A 249 9.74 3.99 8.12
N GLU A 250 10.86 4.25 8.83
CA GLU A 250 12.05 4.87 8.25
C GLU A 250 12.63 4.01 7.11
N ILE A 251 12.67 2.69 7.26
CA ILE A 251 13.10 1.80 6.16
C ILE A 251 12.17 1.92 4.94
N MET A 252 10.84 1.99 5.14
CA MET A 252 9.87 2.10 4.04
C MET A 252 10.04 3.39 3.23
N ILE A 253 10.59 4.46 3.81
CA ILE A 253 10.74 5.77 3.16
C ILE A 253 12.18 6.15 2.80
N SER A 254 13.17 5.41 3.33
CA SER A 254 14.60 5.65 3.16
C SER A 254 15.05 5.60 1.69
N GLN A 255 16.11 6.35 1.38
CA GLN A 255 16.82 6.23 0.10
C GLN A 255 17.66 4.94 0.04
N ASP A 256 18.14 4.44 1.16
CA ASP A 256 19.09 3.33 1.21
C ASP A 256 18.45 1.98 0.85
N PHE A 257 17.13 1.84 1.03
CA PHE A 257 16.42 0.59 0.76
C PHE A 257 16.09 0.44 -0.73
N ILE A 258 14.85 0.65 -1.16
CA ILE A 258 14.48 0.46 -2.57
C ILE A 258 15.24 1.42 -3.51
N PRO A 259 15.42 2.73 -3.20
CA PRO A 259 16.03 3.67 -4.13
C PRO A 259 17.49 3.42 -4.46
N GLU A 260 18.30 2.93 -3.53
CA GLU A 260 19.72 2.66 -3.74
C GLU A 260 20.04 1.17 -3.87
N LEU A 261 19.44 0.32 -3.04
CA LEU A 261 19.77 -1.10 -3.02
C LEU A 261 19.31 -1.82 -4.30
N VAL A 262 18.14 -1.49 -4.84
CA VAL A 262 17.64 -2.14 -6.06
C VAL A 262 18.50 -1.76 -7.28
N PRO A 263 18.89 -0.49 -7.50
CA PRO A 263 19.91 -0.16 -8.50
C PRO A 263 21.29 -0.75 -8.22
N ALA A 264 21.71 -0.91 -6.96
CA ALA A 264 22.95 -1.60 -6.62
C ALA A 264 22.91 -3.08 -7.03
N ILE A 265 21.81 -3.78 -6.75
CA ILE A 265 21.55 -5.15 -7.22
C ILE A 265 21.64 -5.22 -8.75
N ALA A 266 20.98 -4.29 -9.45
CA ALA A 266 20.99 -4.24 -10.90
C ALA A 266 22.40 -4.05 -11.49
N ARG A 267 23.22 -3.20 -10.85
CA ARG A 267 24.63 -3.00 -11.24
C ARG A 267 25.48 -4.25 -10.97
N CYS A 268 25.39 -4.83 -9.79
CA CYS A 268 26.13 -6.04 -9.44
C CYS A 268 25.79 -7.20 -10.39
N TYR A 269 24.52 -7.32 -10.78
CA TYR A 269 24.06 -8.27 -11.79
C TYR A 269 24.68 -8.00 -13.17
N ALA A 270 24.65 -6.74 -13.65
CA ALA A 270 25.22 -6.37 -14.94
C ALA A 270 26.75 -6.51 -15.01
N GLU A 271 27.44 -6.33 -13.88
CA GLU A 271 28.89 -6.48 -13.74
C GLU A 271 29.32 -7.92 -13.44
N GLU A 272 28.38 -8.87 -13.34
CA GLU A 272 28.63 -10.28 -12.98
C GLU A 272 29.37 -10.44 -11.63
N SER A 273 29.19 -9.47 -10.72
CA SER A 273 29.84 -9.41 -9.41
C SER A 273 29.05 -10.22 -8.38
N GLN A 274 29.21 -11.54 -8.42
CA GLN A 274 28.41 -12.48 -7.63
C GLN A 274 28.47 -12.24 -6.11
N ASN A 275 29.65 -11.98 -5.55
CA ASN A 275 29.81 -11.77 -4.11
C ASN A 275 29.07 -10.50 -3.64
N GLN A 276 29.21 -9.40 -4.38
CA GLN A 276 28.54 -8.14 -4.06
C GLN A 276 27.03 -8.24 -4.26
N LEU A 277 26.59 -8.99 -5.27
CA LEU A 277 25.19 -9.30 -5.49
C LEU A 277 24.59 -10.03 -4.28
N GLU A 278 25.26 -11.05 -3.76
CA GLU A 278 24.83 -11.78 -2.56
C GLU A 278 24.76 -10.89 -1.33
N ASP A 279 25.74 -10.00 -1.13
CA ASP A 279 25.72 -9.04 -0.02
C ASP A 279 24.55 -8.05 -0.13
N CYS A 280 24.26 -7.55 -1.34
CA CYS A 280 23.09 -6.70 -1.58
C CYS A 280 21.77 -7.43 -1.30
N PHE A 281 21.68 -8.73 -1.65
CA PHE A 281 20.50 -9.55 -1.36
C PHE A 281 20.31 -9.78 0.13
N ARG A 282 21.38 -10.01 0.90
CA ARG A 282 21.30 -10.12 2.36
C ARG A 282 20.79 -8.83 2.99
N ALA A 283 21.29 -7.68 2.56
CA ALA A 283 20.80 -6.38 3.00
C ALA A 283 19.31 -6.19 2.65
N HIS A 284 18.90 -6.59 1.44
CA HIS A 284 17.52 -6.50 1.00
C HIS A 284 16.59 -7.37 1.84
N GLU A 285 16.95 -8.63 2.09
CA GLU A 285 16.19 -9.57 2.92
C GLU A 285 16.03 -9.06 4.35
N PHE A 286 17.10 -8.50 4.92
CA PHE A 286 17.07 -7.89 6.24
C PHE A 286 16.07 -6.72 6.29
N MET A 287 16.20 -5.73 5.40
CA MET A 287 15.32 -4.57 5.37
C MET A 287 13.86 -4.96 5.08
N MET A 288 13.64 -5.88 4.13
CA MET A 288 12.32 -6.39 3.78
C MET A 288 11.65 -7.11 4.96
N THR A 289 12.40 -7.93 5.70
CA THR A 289 11.88 -8.60 6.90
C THR A 289 11.42 -7.57 7.93
N ARG A 290 12.22 -6.54 8.20
CA ARG A 290 11.86 -5.49 9.17
C ARG A 290 10.61 -4.71 8.76
N VAL A 291 10.48 -4.41 7.48
CA VAL A 291 9.28 -3.76 6.93
C VAL A 291 8.03 -4.63 7.13
N LEU A 292 8.11 -5.92 6.77
CA LEU A 292 6.97 -6.82 6.90
C LEU A 292 6.61 -7.11 8.37
N GLU A 293 7.59 -7.25 9.25
CA GLU A 293 7.37 -7.32 10.70
C GLU A 293 6.65 -6.07 11.20
N GLY A 294 7.08 -4.87 10.79
CA GLY A 294 6.47 -3.61 11.19
C GLY A 294 5.02 -3.48 10.76
N ILE A 295 4.70 -3.89 9.52
CA ILE A 295 3.31 -3.90 9.03
C ILE A 295 2.46 -4.92 9.80
N ASN A 296 3.00 -6.11 10.10
CA ASN A 296 2.30 -7.11 10.91
C ASN A 296 2.01 -6.60 12.31
N TYR A 297 2.98 -5.92 12.92
CA TYR A 297 2.79 -5.27 14.22
C TYR A 297 1.70 -4.20 14.18
N SER A 298 1.62 -3.40 13.13
CA SER A 298 0.51 -2.46 12.94
C SER A 298 -0.85 -3.14 12.84
N VAL A 299 -0.93 -4.30 12.18
CA VAL A 299 -2.15 -5.12 12.11
C VAL A 299 -2.53 -5.64 13.49
N GLU A 300 -1.56 -6.14 14.25
CA GLU A 300 -1.74 -6.60 15.62
C GLU A 300 -2.30 -5.47 16.50
N ILE A 301 -1.70 -4.28 16.47
CA ILE A 301 -2.20 -3.09 17.17
C ILE A 301 -3.64 -2.76 16.74
N ALA A 302 -3.89 -2.65 15.43
CA ALA A 302 -5.20 -2.31 14.88
C ALA A 302 -6.29 -3.34 15.27
N SER A 303 -5.92 -4.60 15.47
CA SER A 303 -6.82 -5.67 15.90
C SER A 303 -6.95 -5.81 17.42
N GLY A 304 -6.09 -5.15 18.20
CA GLY A 304 -5.98 -5.34 19.65
C GLY A 304 -5.39 -6.70 20.03
N GLY A 305 -4.46 -7.23 19.23
CA GLY A 305 -3.80 -8.52 19.45
C GLY A 305 -4.56 -9.74 18.90
N ASN A 306 -5.68 -9.54 18.20
CA ASN A 306 -6.54 -10.63 17.72
C ASN A 306 -6.10 -11.19 16.37
N ILE A 307 -5.38 -10.42 15.56
CA ILE A 307 -4.86 -10.82 14.26
C ILE A 307 -3.34 -10.82 14.35
N ASN A 308 -2.76 -12.02 14.33
CA ASN A 308 -1.32 -12.25 14.26
C ASN A 308 -1.04 -12.90 12.91
N LEU A 309 -0.26 -12.21 12.08
CA LEU A 309 0.09 -12.68 10.75
C LEU A 309 1.51 -13.21 10.74
N ASP A 310 1.72 -14.31 10.01
CA ASP A 310 3.07 -14.68 9.59
C ASP A 310 3.66 -13.62 8.64
N LEU A 311 4.98 -13.67 8.44
CA LEU A 311 5.72 -12.64 7.70
C LEU A 311 5.12 -12.38 6.30
N GLU A 312 4.78 -13.45 5.57
CA GLU A 312 4.23 -13.39 4.22
C GLU A 312 2.70 -13.47 4.15
N GLU A 313 2.03 -13.73 5.29
CA GLU A 313 0.58 -13.93 5.33
C GLU A 313 -0.20 -12.64 5.06
N THR A 314 -1.25 -12.72 4.25
CA THR A 314 -2.04 -11.55 3.86
C THR A 314 -3.38 -11.51 4.58
N LEU A 315 -3.82 -10.31 5.00
CA LEU A 315 -5.14 -10.09 5.62
C LEU A 315 -6.33 -10.58 4.79
N TYR A 316 -6.23 -10.44 3.47
CA TYR A 316 -7.28 -10.84 2.52
C TYR A 316 -6.66 -11.72 1.44
N ASN A 317 -7.49 -12.59 0.86
CA ASN A 317 -7.06 -13.46 -0.22
C ASN A 317 -6.62 -12.65 -1.44
N THR A 318 -5.41 -12.90 -1.93
CA THR A 318 -4.79 -12.21 -3.07
C THR A 318 -5.10 -12.86 -4.41
N GLY A 319 -5.90 -13.92 -4.43
CA GLY A 319 -6.13 -14.77 -5.60
C GLY A 319 -4.81 -15.20 -6.23
N ASN A 320 -4.71 -15.03 -7.55
CA ASN A 320 -3.57 -15.52 -8.33
C ASN A 320 -2.45 -14.47 -8.52
N ILE A 321 -2.38 -13.40 -7.72
CA ILE A 321 -1.34 -12.36 -7.86
C ILE A 321 0.08 -12.97 -7.79
N PHE A 322 0.28 -13.97 -6.95
CA PHE A 322 1.54 -14.69 -6.78
C PHE A 322 1.59 -16.05 -7.50
N ALA A 323 0.47 -16.49 -8.09
CA ALA A 323 0.39 -17.74 -8.84
C ALA A 323 0.48 -17.43 -10.34
N ILE A 324 1.71 -17.21 -10.85
CA ILE A 324 2.14 -17.31 -12.26
C ILE A 324 3.65 -17.49 -12.26
#